data_AF-A0A2U1UZH7-F1
#
_entry.id   AF-A0A2U1UZH7-F1
#
_cell.length_a   1.000
_cell.length_b   1.000
_cell.length_c   1.000
_cell.angle_alpha   90.00
_cell.angle_beta   90.00
_cell.angle_gamma   90.00
#
_symmetry.space_group_name_H-M   'P 1'
#
loop_
_entity.id
_entity.type
_entity.pdbx_description
1 polymer ?
#
loop_
_entity_poly.entity_id
_entity_poly.type
_entity_poly.pdbx_seq_one_letter_code
_entity_poly.pdbx_strand_id
1 'polypeptide(L)' 'MAKDPIEQAVETAAELHGLTLQAEWLEAATTALRTVAAAARLVEEFPLEDEAEYAPVFHA' A
#
# COMPACT_ATOMS: atom_id res chain seq x y z
N MET A 1 -17.00 12.04 -13.60
CA MET A 1 -15.55 12.17 -13.41
C MET A 1 -15.02 10.80 -13.03
N ALA A 2 -13.85 10.38 -13.52
CA ALA A 2 -13.27 9.09 -13.11
C ALA A 2 -12.89 9.17 -11.62
N LYS A 3 -13.08 8.06 -10.88
CA LYS A 3 -12.71 7.95 -9.47
C LYS A 3 -11.18 8.03 -9.32
N ASP A 4 -10.70 8.61 -8.23
CA ASP A 4 -9.26 8.61 -7.91
C ASP A 4 -8.76 7.16 -7.80
N PRO A 5 -7.73 6.75 -8.56
CA PRO A 5 -7.21 5.38 -8.52
C PRO A 5 -6.79 4.92 -7.11
N ILE A 6 -6.28 5.83 -6.27
CA ILE A 6 -5.85 5.47 -4.91
C ILE A 6 -7.06 5.19 -4.02
N GLU A 7 -8.10 6.03 -4.12
CA GLU A 7 -9.36 5.80 -3.41
C GLU A 7 -9.99 4.46 -3.81
N GLN A 8 -9.97 4.13 -5.10
CA GLN A 8 -10.42 2.83 -5.60
C GLN A 8 -9.58 1.67 -5.05
N ALA A 9 -8.26 1.84 -4.93
CA ALA A 9 -7.37 0.83 -4.36
C ALA A 9 -7.67 0.59 -2.87
N VAL A 10 -7.96 1.64 -2.10
CA VAL A 10 -8.35 1.54 -0.68
C VAL A 10 -9.63 0.71 -0.53
N GLU A 11 -10.66 1.00 -1.32
CA GLU A 11 -11.92 0.25 -1.26
C GLU A 11 -11.76 -1.21 -1.68
N THR A 12 -11.02 -1.45 -2.76
CA THR A 12 -10.73 -2.81 -3.25
C THR A 12 -9.96 -3.60 -2.19
N ALA A 13 -8.97 -2.99 -1.54
CA ALA A 13 -8.23 -3.64 -0.46
C ALA A 13 -9.14 -3.95 0.74
N ALA A 14 -10.02 -3.01 1.13
CA ALA A 14 -10.98 -3.25 2.20
C ALA A 14 -11.90 -4.44 1.89
N GLU A 15 -12.42 -4.52 0.66
CA GLU A 15 -13.25 -5.65 0.20
C GLU A 15 -12.48 -6.98 0.24
N LEU A 16 -11.27 -7.02 -0.32
CA LEU A 16 -10.42 -8.22 -0.36
C LEU A 16 -10.08 -8.75 1.04
N HIS A 17 -9.93 -7.87 2.02
CA HIS A 17 -9.64 -8.22 3.41
C HIS A 17 -10.90 -8.45 4.27
N GLY A 18 -12.10 -8.33 3.69
CA GLY A 18 -13.36 -8.46 4.43
C GLY A 18 -13.57 -7.35 5.47
N LEU A 19 -12.96 -6.18 5.27
CA LEU A 19 -13.06 -5.03 6.15
C LEU A 19 -14.23 -4.14 5.71
N THR A 20 -14.99 -3.65 6.68
CA THR A 20 -15.97 -2.58 6.42
C THR A 20 -15.28 -1.23 6.59
N LEU A 21 -15.06 -0.52 5.50
CA LEU A 21 -14.54 0.85 5.52
C LEU A 21 -15.69 1.83 5.68
N GLN A 22 -15.79 2.46 6.85
CA GLN A 22 -16.78 3.53 7.04
C GLN A 22 -16.34 4.79 6.25
N ALA A 23 -17.30 5.55 5.76
CA ALA A 23 -17.04 6.67 4.84
C ALA A 23 -16.12 7.74 5.46
N GLU A 24 -16.21 7.96 6.77
CA GLU A 24 -15.35 8.89 7.52
C GLU A 24 -13.86 8.53 7.49
N TRP A 25 -13.51 7.27 7.21
CA TRP A 25 -12.12 6.81 7.17
C TRP A 25 -11.49 6.88 5.78
N LEU A 26 -12.29 7.07 4.73
CA LEU A 26 -11.82 6.97 3.34
C LEU A 26 -10.74 7.99 3.02
N GLU A 27 -10.90 9.24 3.47
CA GLU A 27 -9.93 10.31 3.27
C GLU A 27 -8.60 10.01 3.98
N ALA A 28 -8.67 9.57 5.24
CA ALA A 28 -7.50 9.24 6.04
C ALA A 28 -6.73 8.04 5.46
N ALA A 29 -7.44 6.98 5.06
CA ALA A 29 -6.86 5.79 4.43
C ALA A 29 -6.22 6.12 3.08
N THR A 30 -6.88 6.93 2.25
CA THR A 30 -6.35 7.40 0.96
C THR A 30 -5.09 8.24 1.16
N THR A 31 -5.07 9.11 2.17
CA THR A 31 -3.89 9.93 2.52
C THR A 31 -2.73 9.06 2.98
N ALA A 32 -2.98 8.10 3.87
CA ALA A 32 -1.96 7.16 4.34
C ALA A 32 -1.39 6.34 3.17
N LEU A 33 -2.26 5.84 2.28
CA LEU A 33 -1.81 5.06 1.13
C LEU A 33 -0.98 5.89 0.15
N ARG A 34 -1.30 7.18 -0.04
CA ARG A 34 -0.45 8.12 -0.81
C ARG A 34 0.93 8.25 -0.21
N THR A 35 1.04 8.40 1.11
CA THR A 35 2.34 8.49 1.80
C THR A 35 3.15 7.21 1.63
N VAL A 36 2.52 6.05 1.79
CA VAL A 36 3.18 4.75 1.58
C VAL A 36 3.62 4.59 0.13
N ALA A 37 2.78 4.95 -0.85
CA ALA A 37 3.13 4.87 -2.26
C ALA A 37 4.33 5.77 -2.62
N ALA A 38 4.42 6.97 -2.01
CA ALA A 38 5.58 7.84 -2.19
C ALA A 38 6.86 7.21 -1.61
N ALA A 39 6.78 6.56 -0.45
CA ALA A 39 7.92 5.84 0.12
C ALA A 39 8.30 4.59 -0.70
N ALA A 40 7.31 3.86 -1.21
CA ALA A 40 7.52 2.66 -2.02
C ALA A 40 8.32 2.96 -3.30
N ARG A 41 8.10 4.13 -3.93
CA ARG A 41 8.90 4.54 -5.10
C ARG A 41 10.40 4.65 -4.82
N LEU A 42 10.77 5.07 -3.60
CA LEU A 42 12.18 5.12 -3.21
C LEU A 42 12.80 3.72 -3.12
N VAL A 43 11.98 2.71 -2.81
CA VAL A 43 12.40 1.30 -2.77
C VAL A 43 12.43 0.69 -4.17
N GLU A 44 11.47 1.01 -5.05
CA GLU A 44 11.45 0.53 -6.44
C GLU A 44 12.65 1.04 -7.25
N GLU A 45 13.14 2.25 -6.95
CA GLU A 45 14.34 2.82 -7.58
C GLU A 45 15.65 2.19 -7.06
N PHE A 46 15.59 1.37 -6.00
CA PHE A 46 16.76 0.70 -5.45
C PHE A 46 17.12 -0.51 -6.32
N PRO A 47 18.33 -0.57 -6.91
CA PRO A 47 18.74 -1.69 -7.74
C PRO A 47 18.93 -2.95 -6.88
N LEU A 48 18.04 -3.92 -7.06
CA LEU A 48 18.15 -5.25 -6.47
C LEU A 48 18.70 -6.21 -7.52
N GLU A 49 19.72 -6.97 -7.15
CA GLU A 49 20.22 -8.09 -7.95
C GLU A 49 19.19 -9.23 -7.93
N ASP A 50 19.11 -10.02 -9.00
CA ASP A 50 18.15 -11.13 -9.08
C ASP A 50 18.43 -12.20 -8.01
N GLU A 51 19.69 -12.31 -7.56
CA GLU A 51 20.14 -13.20 -6.50
C GLU A 51 19.93 -12.63 -5.08
N ALA A 52 19.39 -11.41 -4.94
CA ALA A 52 19.16 -10.81 -3.63
C ALA A 52 18.16 -11.64 -2.80
N GLU A 53 18.62 -12.15 -1.67
CA GLU A 53 17.77 -12.89 -0.72
C GLU A 53 17.00 -11.95 0.21
N TYR A 54 15.84 -12.40 0.69
CA TYR A 54 15.10 -11.69 1.73
C TYR A 54 15.96 -11.50 2.98
N ALA A 55 15.79 -10.36 3.66
CA ALA A 55 16.46 -10.13 4.93
C ALA A 55 16.17 -11.27 5.93
N PRO A 56 17.18 -11.76 6.67
CA PRO A 56 17.01 -12.88 7.57
C PRO A 56 16.01 -12.56 8.68
N VAL A 57 15.01 -13.43 8.86
CA VAL A 57 14.06 -13.36 9.97
C VAL A 57 14.65 -14.16 11.13
N PHE A 58 15.12 -13.48 12.17
CA PHE A 58 15.55 -14.15 13.40
C PHE A 58 14.32 -14.57 14.20
N HIS A 59 14.15 -15.88 14.43
CA HIS A 59 13.21 -16.43 15.40
C HIS A 59 13.96 -16.71 16.71
N ALA A 60 13.37 -16.28 17.83
CA ALA A 60 13.87 -16.54 19.18
C ALA A 60 13.50 -17.94 19.67
#